data_AF-A0AAW0XC83-F1
#
_entry.id   AF-A0AAW0XC83-F1
#
_cell.length_a   1.000
_cell.length_b   1.000
_cell.length_c   1.000
_cell.angle_alpha   90.00
_cell.angle_beta   90.00
_cell.angle_gamma   90.00
#
_symmetry.space_group_name_H-M   'P 1'
#
loop_
_entity.id
_entity.type
_entity.pdbx_description
1 polymer ?
#
loop_
_entity_poly.entity_id
_entity_poly.type
_entity_poly.pdbx_seq_one_letter_code
_entity_poly.pdbx_strand_id
1 'polypeptide(L)'
;SVDAAPHSSSTTTSPPTTSKTDYLLQEKKPPSKLHVTRGRKSLTTSPSIMVFLEAFEDFEKAAERIYLNAPMRTRCVMKYNHSNSCLKVKVTDDHVCVQYQTDSQQELKKLEKLISNLMKHMASGER
;
A
#
# COMPACT_ATOMS: atom_id res chain seq x y z
N SER A 1 -78.99 12.77 -10.96
CA SER A 1 -78.63 11.96 -12.13
C SER A 1 -77.25 12.38 -12.57
N VAL A 2 -76.22 11.67 -12.08
CA VAL A 2 -75.40 10.69 -12.83
C VAL A 2 -74.63 11.37 -13.96
N ASP A 3 -73.35 11.68 -13.76
CA ASP A 3 -72.15 10.94 -14.25
C ASP A 3 -71.38 11.94 -15.15
N ALA A 4 -70.06 11.99 -15.34
CA ALA A 4 -68.90 11.19 -14.97
C ALA A 4 -67.65 12.10 -15.01
N ALA A 5 -66.55 11.61 -14.42
CA ALA A 5 -65.24 12.28 -14.30
C ALA A 5 -64.32 12.05 -15.54
N PRO A 6 -62.98 12.01 -15.43
CA PRO A 6 -62.02 13.12 -15.54
C PRO A 6 -60.89 12.84 -16.57
N HIS A 7 -59.85 13.68 -16.63
CA HIS A 7 -58.42 13.27 -16.48
C HIS A 7 -57.44 14.36 -16.99
N SER A 8 -56.69 14.93 -16.05
CA SER A 8 -55.50 15.76 -16.26
C SER A 8 -54.27 14.86 -16.42
N SER A 9 -53.50 15.08 -17.48
CA SER A 9 -52.21 14.43 -17.70
C SER A 9 -51.07 15.33 -17.17
N SER A 10 -50.42 14.87 -16.10
CA SER A 10 -49.10 15.35 -15.66
C SER A 10 -48.07 14.29 -16.06
N THR A 11 -46.96 14.71 -16.68
CA THR A 11 -45.87 13.83 -17.08
C THR A 11 -44.68 14.09 -16.18
N THR A 12 -44.43 13.18 -15.23
CA THR A 12 -43.22 13.11 -14.43
C THR A 12 -42.38 11.94 -14.95
N THR A 13 -41.21 12.25 -15.51
CA THR A 13 -40.25 11.25 -16.00
C THR A 13 -39.38 10.76 -14.85
N SER A 14 -39.52 9.48 -14.49
CA SER A 14 -38.64 8.74 -13.59
C SER A 14 -37.52 8.02 -14.38
N PRO A 15 -36.31 7.85 -13.80
CA PRO A 15 -35.22 7.10 -14.43
C PRO A 15 -35.34 5.57 -14.19
N PRO A 16 -34.85 4.73 -15.13
CA PRO A 16 -34.98 3.28 -15.02
C PRO A 16 -33.98 2.66 -14.02
N THR A 17 -34.51 1.75 -13.22
CA THR A 17 -33.84 0.81 -12.32
C THR A 17 -33.08 -0.26 -13.12
N THR A 18 -31.80 -0.49 -12.79
CA THR A 18 -31.01 -1.60 -13.32
C THR A 18 -30.97 -2.74 -12.30
N SER A 19 -31.56 -3.89 -12.67
CA SER A 19 -31.57 -5.11 -11.88
C SER A 19 -30.25 -5.89 -12.06
N LYS A 20 -29.79 -6.50 -10.97
CA LYS A 20 -28.53 -7.25 -10.87
C LYS A 20 -28.75 -8.73 -11.20
N THR A 21 -28.92 -9.12 -12.45
CA THR A 21 -28.94 -10.55 -12.84
C THR A 21 -28.65 -10.75 -14.34
N ASP A 22 -27.50 -10.30 -14.85
CA ASP A 22 -27.07 -10.61 -16.24
C ASP A 22 -25.54 -10.69 -16.39
N TYR A 23 -24.83 -11.13 -15.35
CA TYR A 23 -23.40 -11.45 -15.43
C TYR A 23 -23.17 -12.94 -15.20
N LEU A 24 -23.68 -13.79 -16.11
CA LEU A 24 -23.18 -15.14 -16.24
C LEU A 24 -23.08 -15.52 -17.72
N LEU A 25 -21.92 -16.10 -18.05
CA LEU A 25 -21.51 -16.69 -19.34
C LEU A 25 -20.96 -15.72 -20.40
N GLN A 26 -19.71 -15.33 -20.19
CA GLN A 26 -18.79 -15.20 -21.32
C GLN A 26 -17.45 -15.85 -20.96
N GLU A 27 -17.22 -17.05 -21.51
CA GLU A 27 -15.92 -17.72 -21.44
C GLU A 27 -14.87 -16.85 -22.16
N LYS A 28 -14.00 -16.22 -21.39
CA LYS A 28 -12.82 -15.52 -21.92
C LYS A 28 -11.55 -16.17 -21.37
N LYS A 29 -10.95 -16.96 -22.27
CA LYS A 29 -9.54 -17.36 -22.45
C LYS A 29 -8.58 -17.04 -21.27
N PRO A 30 -7.81 -18.02 -20.76
CA PRO A 30 -6.88 -17.78 -19.65
C PRO A 30 -5.84 -16.72 -20.04
N PRO A 31 -5.48 -15.78 -19.14
CA PRO A 31 -4.44 -14.82 -19.42
C PRO A 31 -3.11 -15.54 -19.64
N SER A 32 -2.44 -15.21 -20.73
CA SER A 32 -1.09 -15.67 -21.04
C SER A 32 -0.18 -15.38 -19.84
N LYS A 33 0.54 -16.40 -19.37
CA LYS A 33 1.57 -16.27 -18.33
C LYS A 33 2.62 -15.26 -18.83
N LEU A 34 2.54 -14.01 -18.36
CA LEU A 34 3.67 -13.10 -18.37
C LEU A 34 4.69 -13.66 -17.38
N HIS A 35 5.67 -14.37 -17.91
CA HIS A 35 6.83 -14.78 -17.15
C HIS A 35 7.66 -13.52 -16.84
N VAL A 36 7.38 -12.88 -15.70
CA VAL A 36 8.27 -11.85 -15.17
C VAL A 36 9.50 -12.57 -14.65
N THR A 37 10.50 -12.77 -15.51
CA THR A 37 11.87 -12.97 -15.04
C THR A 37 12.27 -11.70 -14.32
N ARG A 38 12.11 -11.67 -12.99
CA ARG A 38 12.80 -10.70 -12.14
C ARG A 38 14.30 -10.99 -12.26
N GLY A 39 14.90 -10.46 -13.32
CA GLY A 39 16.35 -10.29 -13.40
C GLY A 39 16.74 -9.36 -12.28
N ARG A 40 17.15 -9.93 -11.14
CA ARG A 40 17.81 -9.19 -10.07
C ARG A 40 19.16 -8.76 -10.64
N LYS A 41 19.19 -7.64 -11.37
CA LYS A 41 20.44 -7.01 -11.77
C LYS A 41 21.25 -6.82 -10.49
N SER A 42 22.37 -7.52 -10.38
CA SER A 42 23.33 -7.33 -9.31
C SER A 42 23.94 -5.95 -9.54
N LEU A 43 23.30 -4.94 -8.95
CA LEU A 43 23.96 -3.68 -8.67
C LEU A 43 25.04 -4.03 -7.65
N THR A 44 26.29 -3.73 -7.97
CA THR A 44 27.45 -3.90 -7.10
C THR A 44 27.33 -2.90 -5.95
N THR A 45 26.41 -3.15 -5.02
CA THR A 45 26.29 -2.42 -3.77
C THR A 45 27.41 -2.91 -2.88
N SER A 46 28.31 -2.01 -2.48
CA SER A 46 29.24 -2.22 -1.37
C SER A 46 28.51 -2.92 -0.22
N PRO A 47 29.13 -3.88 0.50
CA PRO A 47 28.43 -4.62 1.54
C PRO A 47 27.96 -3.66 2.64
N SER A 48 26.69 -3.26 2.57
CA SER A 48 26.04 -2.50 3.63
C SER A 48 25.89 -3.44 4.81
N ILE A 49 26.37 -3.04 6.00
CA ILE A 49 26.12 -3.82 7.22
C ILE A 49 24.61 -3.81 7.44
N MET A 50 23.98 -4.98 7.29
CA MET A 50 22.55 -5.18 7.49
C MET A 50 22.30 -5.65 8.91
N VAL A 51 21.62 -4.84 9.71
CA VAL A 51 21.27 -5.15 11.10
C VAL A 51 19.77 -5.42 11.19
N PHE A 52 19.40 -6.51 11.84
CA PHE A 52 18.02 -6.81 12.17
C PHE A 52 17.77 -6.42 13.62
N LEU A 53 16.77 -5.57 13.85
CA LEU A 53 16.43 -5.06 15.19
C LEU A 53 15.20 -5.79 15.69
N GLU A 54 15.21 -6.19 16.96
CA GLU A 54 14.12 -6.94 17.59
C GLU A 54 13.08 -6.02 18.22
N ALA A 55 13.52 -4.93 18.85
CA ALA A 55 12.65 -3.93 19.45
C ALA A 55 12.22 -2.88 18.43
N PHE A 56 10.92 -2.57 18.40
CA PHE A 56 10.39 -1.52 17.52
C PHE A 56 11.02 -0.17 17.82
N GLU A 57 11.20 0.19 19.09
CA GLU A 57 11.74 1.51 19.47
C GLU A 57 13.17 1.72 18.96
N ASP A 58 13.99 0.66 18.90
CA ASP A 58 15.35 0.74 18.37
C ASP A 58 15.34 0.87 16.84
N PHE A 59 14.43 0.15 16.19
CA PHE A 59 14.23 0.26 14.74
C PHE A 59 13.78 1.66 14.33
N GLU A 60 12.79 2.22 15.04
CA GLU A 60 12.26 3.56 14.78
C GLU A 60 13.37 4.63 14.86
N LYS A 61 14.11 4.65 15.98
CA LYS A 61 15.23 5.58 16.17
C LYS A 61 16.31 5.44 15.09
N ALA A 62 16.64 4.21 14.71
CA ALA A 62 17.67 3.97 13.69
C ALA A 62 17.17 4.38 12.29
N ALA A 63 15.92 4.11 11.96
CA ALA A 63 15.30 4.51 10.70
C ALA A 63 15.24 6.03 10.54
N GLU A 64 14.81 6.74 11.58
CA GLU A 64 14.79 8.22 11.61
C GLU A 64 16.21 8.79 11.46
N ARG A 65 17.19 8.23 12.17
CA ARG A 65 18.58 8.66 12.06
C ARG A 65 19.14 8.51 10.65
N ILE A 66 18.87 7.37 9.99
CA ILE A 66 19.29 7.16 8.59
C ILE A 66 18.66 8.23 7.69
N TYR A 67 17.36 8.50 7.87
CA TYR A 67 16.65 9.51 7.09
C TYR A 67 17.22 10.92 7.29
N LEU A 68 17.42 11.35 8.54
CA LEU A 68 17.97 12.67 8.85
C LEU A 68 19.40 12.86 8.33
N ASN A 69 20.22 11.81 8.36
CA ASN A 69 21.60 11.87 7.88
C ASN A 69 21.68 11.99 6.35
N ALA A 70 20.83 11.26 5.61
CA ALA A 70 20.90 11.19 4.16
C ALA A 70 19.50 11.08 3.52
N PRO A 71 18.66 12.12 3.57
CA PRO A 71 17.26 12.04 3.16
C PRO A 71 17.10 11.70 1.68
N MET A 72 17.97 12.24 0.81
CA MET A 72 17.95 12.00 -0.64
C MET A 72 18.38 10.57 -1.03
N ARG A 73 19.11 9.88 -0.17
CA ARG A 73 19.60 8.51 -0.43
C ARG A 73 18.77 7.46 0.30
N THR A 74 18.04 7.87 1.33
CA THR A 74 17.25 6.99 2.18
C THR A 74 16.10 6.37 1.39
N ARG A 75 15.97 5.05 1.52
CA ARG A 75 14.87 4.27 0.94
C ARG A 75 14.25 3.40 2.02
N CYS A 76 12.93 3.50 2.15
CA CYS A 76 12.12 2.60 2.95
C CYS A 76 11.46 1.56 2.04
N VAL A 77 11.61 0.27 2.37
CA VAL A 77 11.04 -0.85 1.61
C VAL A 77 10.23 -1.72 2.55
N MET A 78 8.97 -1.97 2.19
CA MET A 78 8.08 -2.86 2.93
C MET A 78 7.77 -4.12 2.11
N LYS A 79 7.69 -5.26 2.78
CA LYS A 79 7.30 -6.54 2.18
C LYS A 79 6.36 -7.27 3.13
N TYR A 80 5.09 -7.39 2.74
CA TYR A 80 4.13 -8.24 3.44
C TYR A 80 4.27 -9.70 2.97
N ASN A 81 4.26 -10.64 3.92
CA ASN A 81 4.23 -12.07 3.67
C ASN A 81 2.94 -12.64 4.25
N HIS A 82 1.95 -12.90 3.38
CA HIS A 82 0.65 -13.41 3.81
C HIS A 82 0.73 -14.80 4.45
N SER A 83 1.61 -15.69 3.96
CA SER A 83 1.73 -17.05 4.49
C SER A 83 2.19 -17.09 5.94
N ASN A 84 2.97 -16.09 6.36
CA ASN A 84 3.45 -15.96 7.74
C ASN A 84 2.73 -14.83 8.49
N SER A 85 1.70 -14.21 7.89
CA SER A 85 0.98 -13.04 8.39
C SER A 85 1.88 -11.92 8.94
N CYS A 86 3.08 -11.75 8.38
CA CYS A 86 4.07 -10.82 8.91
C CYS A 86 4.49 -9.76 7.89
N LEU A 87 4.89 -8.60 8.39
CA LEU A 87 5.41 -7.50 7.60
C LEU A 87 6.91 -7.33 7.89
N LYS A 88 7.72 -7.27 6.83
CA LYS A 88 9.14 -6.93 6.89
C LYS A 88 9.37 -5.54 6.36
N VAL A 89 10.19 -4.76 7.05
CA VAL A 89 10.56 -3.39 6.69
C VAL A 89 12.07 -3.26 6.66
N LYS A 90 12.56 -2.47 5.72
CA LYS A 90 13.97 -2.14 5.57
C LYS A 90 14.14 -0.65 5.31
N VAL A 91 15.04 0.00 6.03
CA VAL A 91 15.44 1.39 5.79
C VAL A 91 16.94 1.44 5.55
N THR A 92 17.38 2.10 4.48
CA THR A 92 18.79 2.14 4.09
C THR A 92 19.14 3.37 3.24
N ASP A 93 20.38 3.84 3.36
CA ASP A 93 21.03 4.87 2.53
C ASP A 93 22.17 4.32 1.65
N ASP A 94 22.20 2.99 1.44
CA ASP A 94 23.26 2.18 0.82
C ASP A 94 24.53 1.93 1.66
N HIS A 95 24.70 2.63 2.78
CA HIS A 95 25.82 2.38 3.70
C HIS A 95 25.36 1.64 4.95
N VAL A 96 24.30 2.14 5.58
CA VAL A 96 23.65 1.56 6.74
C VAL A 96 22.32 0.95 6.31
N CYS A 97 21.99 -0.22 6.85
CA CYS A 97 20.72 -0.86 6.57
C CYS A 97 20.16 -1.47 7.85
N VAL A 98 18.97 -1.03 8.25
CA VAL A 98 18.21 -1.62 9.36
C VAL A 98 16.98 -2.33 8.85
N GLN A 99 16.66 -3.45 9.48
CA GLN A 99 15.50 -4.28 9.17
C GLN A 99 14.71 -4.58 10.42
N TYR A 100 13.40 -4.71 10.25
CA TYR A 100 12.46 -5.06 11.29
C TYR A 100 11.36 -5.95 10.72
N GLN A 101 10.90 -6.92 11.50
CA GLN A 101 9.75 -7.76 11.16
C GLN A 101 8.79 -7.77 12.33
N THR A 102 7.51 -7.68 12.03
CA THR A 102 6.46 -7.86 13.03
C THR A 102 5.26 -8.57 12.43
N ASP A 103 4.58 -9.35 13.26
CA ASP A 103 3.22 -9.88 13.06
C ASP A 103 2.22 -9.25 14.06
N SER A 104 2.70 -8.41 14.98
CA SER A 104 1.89 -7.69 15.95
C SER A 104 1.15 -6.54 15.29
N GLN A 105 -0.18 -6.56 15.37
CA GLN A 105 -1.02 -5.46 14.87
C GLN A 105 -0.75 -4.13 15.58
N GLN A 106 -0.29 -4.17 16.83
CA GLN A 106 0.04 -2.94 17.58
C GLN A 106 1.28 -2.27 16.99
N GLU A 107 2.31 -3.05 16.69
CA GLU A 107 3.55 -2.55 16.07
C GLU A 107 3.33 -2.16 14.62
N LEU A 108 2.43 -2.83 13.90
CA LEU A 108 2.02 -2.43 12.56
C LEU A 108 1.47 -0.98 12.53
N LYS A 109 0.63 -0.62 13.50
CA LYS A 109 0.12 0.77 13.62
C LYS A 109 1.23 1.77 13.92
N LYS A 110 2.18 1.41 14.79
CA LYS A 110 3.35 2.26 15.07
C LYS A 110 4.18 2.47 13.80
N LEU A 111 4.39 1.41 13.04
CA LEU A 111 5.13 1.43 11.79
C LEU A 111 4.44 2.28 10.70
N GLU A 112 3.10 2.18 10.55
CA GLU A 112 2.33 3.05 9.65
C GLU A 112 2.50 4.53 10.00
N LYS A 113 2.54 4.85 11.29
CA LYS A 113 2.80 6.20 11.78
C LYS A 113 4.22 6.67 11.43
N LEU A 114 5.23 5.83 11.65
CA LEU A 114 6.62 6.12 11.27
C LEU A 114 6.72 6.42 9.76
N ILE A 115 6.17 5.55 8.91
CA ILE A 115 6.23 5.75 7.45
C ILE A 115 5.50 7.03 7.04
N SER A 116 4.35 7.30 7.64
CA SER A 116 3.61 8.54 7.41
C SER A 116 4.42 9.79 7.79
N ASN A 117 5.16 9.73 8.90
CA ASN A 117 6.03 10.82 9.33
C ASN A 117 7.21 11.02 8.36
N LEU A 118 7.87 9.94 7.94
CA LEU A 118 8.94 10.00 6.94
C LEU A 118 8.44 10.61 5.63
N MET A 119 7.26 10.20 5.14
CA MET A 119 6.66 10.77 3.93
C MET A 119 6.37 12.27 4.08
N LYS A 120 5.91 12.71 5.26
CA LYS A 120 5.69 14.14 5.54
C LYS A 120 7.00 14.92 5.46
N HIS A 121 8.07 14.42 6.07
CA HIS A 121 9.39 15.07 6.01
C HIS A 121 9.96 15.07 4.58
N MET A 122 9.71 14.01 3.79
CA MET A 122 10.11 13.96 2.39
C MET A 122 9.39 15.02 1.55
N ALA A 123 8.12 15.30 1.88
CA ALA A 123 7.29 16.26 1.15
C ALA A 123 7.50 17.71 1.59
N SER A 124 7.85 17.98 2.87
CA SER A 124 7.99 19.34 3.38
C SER A 124 9.23 20.07 2.85
N GLY A 125 10.26 19.33 2.40
CA GLY A 125 11.53 19.91 1.93
C GLY A 125 12.34 20.61 3.02
N GLU A 126 11.85 20.61 4.26
CA GLU A 126 12.47 21.17 5.45
C GLU A 126 13.53 20.19 5.96
N ARG A 127 14.76 20.68 6.14
CA ARG A 127 15.95 19.89 6.50
C ARG A 127 16.31 20.06 7.96
#